data_AF-I1LN96-F1
#
_entry.id   AF-I1LN96-F1
#
_cell.length_a   1.000
_cell.length_b   1.000
_cell.length_c   1.000
_cell.angle_alpha   90.00
_cell.angle_beta   90.00
_cell.angle_gamma   90.00
#
_symmetry.space_group_name_H-M   'P 1'
#
loop_
_entity.id
_entity.type
_entity.pdbx_description
1 polymer ?
#
loop_
_entity_poly.entity_id
_entity_poly.type
_entity_poly.pdbx_seq_one_letter_code
_entity_poly.pdbx_strand_id
1 'polypeptide(L)'
;MFGSAQPSSSPFGTPAFGTPSSTPAFGSSLFSTPFSSQQPQPQQQQQQQTPLFQQQQQQQTSSAFGFQNSLAFAAPQSSPFPNAQLTTQMANVAPVPFSLADRDVQTIVDAYKDDPGNPKYAFKHLLFSVTEPQFRVKPAGVSDIMWAEAIGKLQGMESPDRERLWPQLVQGFKDLSQRLKIQDEVIVSDAERLRITQSNVKMLQRHFQADTLPWIQRLKQKEQILQQHLLRVMRIVEALEEKGCRIPLTKGEAELAEKLATITRKLKGSGAELSRRVQNLLIVSRVKANSNGFGSSVYLPGSTKIHEQSLGDLQEVLQQQLEAIARLGNVLKRDIRDMEIMMTEDTKN
;
A
#
# COMPACT_ATOMS: atom_id res chain seq x y z
N MET A 1 -29.16 15.97 -59.31
CA MET A 1 -28.71 15.21 -60.50
C MET A 1 -27.20 15.24 -60.45
N PHE A 2 -26.39 14.18 -60.31
CA PHE A 2 -26.47 12.74 -60.55
C PHE A 2 -25.31 12.14 -59.69
N GLY A 3 -25.38 10.93 -59.12
CA GLY A 3 -25.01 9.65 -59.78
C GLY A 3 -23.58 9.71 -60.36
N SER A 4 -22.61 8.85 -60.06
CA SER A 4 -22.68 7.40 -59.78
C SER A 4 -21.28 6.85 -59.40
N ALA A 5 -21.29 5.59 -58.94
CA ALA A 5 -20.25 4.81 -58.27
C ALA A 5 -19.06 4.31 -59.11
N GLN A 6 -17.96 3.95 -58.41
CA GLN A 6 -17.17 2.71 -58.64
C GLN A 6 -16.18 2.45 -57.48
N PRO A 7 -16.00 1.20 -56.98
CA PRO A 7 -14.94 0.82 -56.04
C PRO A 7 -13.90 -0.13 -56.64
N SER A 8 -12.65 -0.11 -56.14
CA SER A 8 -11.72 -1.27 -56.00
C SER A 8 -10.26 -0.83 -55.75
N SER A 9 -9.51 -1.73 -55.10
CA SER A 9 -8.05 -1.83 -54.89
C SER A 9 -7.46 -1.35 -53.54
N SER A 10 -6.94 -2.36 -52.84
CA SER A 10 -6.08 -2.46 -51.64
C SER A 10 -4.58 -2.29 -52.04
N PRO A 11 -3.55 -2.78 -51.29
CA PRO A 11 -3.08 -2.62 -49.90
C PRO A 11 -1.57 -2.21 -49.80
N PHE A 12 -1.08 -1.65 -48.67
CA PHE A 12 0.34 -1.64 -48.18
C PHE A 12 0.45 -0.63 -47.00
N GLY A 13 1.21 -0.73 -45.91
CA GLY A 13 2.25 -1.63 -45.40
C GLY A 13 2.77 -1.03 -44.07
N THR A 14 3.21 -1.87 -43.13
CA THR A 14 3.96 -1.51 -41.90
C THR A 14 5.38 -1.02 -42.25
N PRO A 15 6.10 -0.31 -41.35
CA PRO A 15 7.05 -0.97 -40.43
C PRO A 15 7.10 -0.29 -39.03
N ALA A 16 7.39 -0.96 -37.91
CA ALA A 16 8.50 -1.84 -37.52
C ALA A 16 9.77 -1.12 -37.05
N PHE A 17 10.30 -1.70 -35.97
CA PHE A 17 11.34 -1.33 -35.01
C PHE A 17 12.79 -1.44 -35.54
N GLY A 18 13.75 -0.78 -34.87
CA GLY A 18 15.21 -0.93 -35.05
C GLY A 18 15.91 0.42 -35.27
N THR A 19 16.87 0.88 -34.47
CA THR A 19 18.17 0.26 -34.19
C THR A 19 18.89 1.08 -33.07
N PRO A 20 19.66 0.46 -32.16
CA PRO A 20 20.59 1.17 -31.29
C PRO A 20 22.00 1.15 -31.90
N SER A 21 22.66 2.31 -32.00
CA SER A 21 24.10 2.37 -32.33
C SER A 21 24.89 2.80 -31.09
N SER A 22 25.70 1.87 -30.63
CA SER A 22 26.75 1.94 -29.62
C SER A 22 27.79 3.04 -29.90
N THR A 23 28.29 3.66 -28.84
CA THR A 23 29.70 4.13 -28.70
C THR A 23 29.99 4.40 -27.22
N PRO A 24 31.07 3.83 -26.63
CA PRO A 24 31.31 3.81 -25.18
C PRO A 24 32.33 4.85 -24.69
N ALA A 25 32.49 4.88 -23.36
CA ALA A 25 33.71 5.21 -22.60
C ALA A 25 33.99 6.67 -22.18
N PHE A 26 33.70 6.96 -20.90
CA PHE A 26 34.58 7.53 -19.85
C PHE A 26 33.67 7.75 -18.62
N GLY A 27 33.87 7.23 -17.41
CA GLY A 27 35.09 6.97 -16.66
C GLY A 27 34.93 7.65 -15.29
N SER A 28 35.34 6.97 -14.22
CA SER A 28 35.50 7.43 -12.83
C SER A 28 34.27 7.57 -11.91
N SER A 29 34.16 6.56 -11.06
CA SER A 29 33.72 6.57 -9.67
C SER A 29 34.36 7.68 -8.82
N LEU A 30 33.74 7.96 -7.66
CA LEU A 30 34.30 8.48 -6.38
C LEU A 30 33.42 9.60 -5.78
N PHE A 31 32.41 9.25 -4.96
CA PHE A 31 32.34 9.71 -3.55
C PHE A 31 31.12 9.11 -2.84
N SER A 32 31.38 8.10 -2.02
CA SER A 32 30.58 7.71 -0.87
C SER A 32 31.31 8.24 0.38
N THR A 33 30.66 9.08 1.19
CA THR A 33 30.86 9.15 2.65
C THR A 33 29.86 10.15 3.28
N PRO A 34 29.26 9.82 4.43
CA PRO A 34 28.28 10.67 5.11
C PRO A 34 28.99 11.63 6.07
N PHE A 35 28.55 12.89 6.14
CA PHE A 35 29.07 13.84 7.13
C PHE A 35 27.98 14.21 8.13
N SER A 36 28.16 13.70 9.35
CA SER A 36 27.50 14.16 10.57
C SER A 36 28.31 15.31 11.18
N SER A 37 27.65 16.42 11.54
CA SER A 37 28.19 17.37 12.51
C SER A 37 27.07 17.95 13.40
N GLN A 38 27.27 17.70 14.69
CA GLN A 38 26.62 18.17 15.92
C GLN A 38 26.42 19.71 15.99
N GLN A 39 25.24 20.19 16.43
CA GLN A 39 24.91 20.87 17.73
C GLN A 39 25.61 22.23 18.00
N PRO A 40 25.06 23.18 18.81
CA PRO A 40 24.11 22.99 19.93
C PRO A 40 22.94 24.01 20.10
N GLN A 41 22.06 23.60 21.03
CA GLN A 41 20.88 24.18 21.73
C GLN A 41 21.11 25.55 22.43
N PRO A 42 20.08 26.29 22.97
CA PRO A 42 19.17 25.78 24.05
C PRO A 42 17.72 26.33 24.21
N GLN A 43 16.89 25.48 24.85
CA GLN A 43 15.93 25.68 25.97
C GLN A 43 14.50 26.32 25.90
N GLN A 44 13.62 25.64 26.67
CA GLN A 44 12.27 25.94 27.23
C GLN A 44 11.04 25.63 26.34
N GLN A 45 9.93 24.99 26.76
CA GLN A 45 9.36 24.38 27.99
C GLN A 45 8.16 23.49 27.51
N GLN A 46 8.11 22.17 27.72
CA GLN A 46 7.45 21.40 28.81
C GLN A 46 5.90 21.34 28.80
N GLN A 47 5.31 20.21 28.37
CA GLN A 47 4.36 19.37 29.15
C GLN A 47 3.91 18.12 28.37
N GLN A 48 4.19 16.94 28.93
CA GLN A 48 3.68 15.63 28.54
C GLN A 48 3.05 15.04 29.80
N GLN A 49 1.80 14.56 29.72
CA GLN A 49 1.14 13.81 30.79
C GLN A 49 0.78 12.41 30.30
N THR A 50 1.23 11.42 31.06
CA THR A 50 0.75 10.04 31.11
C THR A 50 0.89 9.61 32.58
N PRO A 51 -0.17 9.15 33.26
CA PRO A 51 -0.08 8.37 34.49
C PRO A 51 -0.38 6.89 34.16
N LEU A 52 0.39 5.87 34.56
CA LEU A 52 0.94 5.48 35.86
C LEU A 52 -0.15 5.16 36.92
N PHE A 53 -0.41 3.86 37.17
CA PHE A 53 -0.57 3.25 38.51
C PHE A 53 -0.73 1.71 38.40
N GLN A 54 0.22 0.93 38.95
CA GLN A 54 0.11 0.10 40.18
C GLN A 54 -0.55 -1.29 39.98
N GLN A 55 -0.19 -2.40 40.62
CA GLN A 55 0.88 -2.81 41.54
C GLN A 55 0.63 -4.30 41.93
N GLN A 56 1.71 -5.04 42.24
CA GLN A 56 1.81 -6.31 43.02
C GLN A 56 1.27 -7.63 42.42
N GLN A 57 2.14 -8.60 42.07
CA GLN A 57 2.79 -9.64 42.92
C GLN A 57 1.79 -10.67 43.47
N GLN A 58 1.66 -11.84 42.83
CA GLN A 58 2.42 -13.09 43.07
C GLN A 58 2.12 -13.79 44.42
N GLN A 59 1.32 -14.87 44.36
CA GLN A 59 1.67 -16.20 44.89
C GLN A 59 0.54 -17.20 44.65
N GLN A 60 0.84 -18.31 43.96
CA GLN A 60 0.40 -19.71 44.22
C GLN A 60 0.77 -20.55 42.99
N THR A 61 1.96 -21.16 43.02
CA THR A 61 2.25 -22.55 43.43
C THR A 61 1.77 -23.59 42.42
N SER A 62 2.79 -24.06 41.71
CA SER A 62 2.82 -25.11 40.69
C SER A 62 2.53 -26.49 41.26
N SER A 63 1.89 -27.29 40.41
CA SER A 63 1.75 -28.74 40.44
C SER A 63 3.07 -29.48 40.74
N ALA A 64 3.00 -30.53 41.54
CA ALA A 64 4.02 -31.57 41.57
C ALA A 64 3.38 -32.96 41.76
N PHE A 65 3.67 -33.78 40.77
CA PHE A 65 3.34 -35.17 40.54
C PHE A 65 4.14 -36.10 41.48
N GLY A 66 3.59 -37.24 41.91
CA GLY A 66 4.42 -38.42 42.27
C GLY A 66 3.94 -39.34 43.41
N PHE A 67 4.08 -40.64 43.14
CA PHE A 67 4.19 -41.82 44.04
C PHE A 67 2.88 -42.42 44.60
N GLN A 68 2.39 -43.60 44.17
CA GLN A 68 2.93 -44.99 44.10
C GLN A 68 2.78 -45.75 45.44
N ASN A 69 1.89 -46.76 45.45
CA ASN A 69 1.93 -48.04 46.20
C ASN A 69 0.62 -48.79 45.89
N SER A 70 0.54 -49.89 45.13
CA SER A 70 1.12 -51.25 45.19
C SER A 70 0.34 -52.24 46.08
N LEU A 71 -0.21 -53.28 45.40
CA LEU A 71 -0.41 -54.68 45.84
C LEU A 71 -1.61 -54.95 46.79
N ALA A 72 -2.43 -56.02 46.70
CA ALA A 72 -2.37 -57.29 45.97
C ALA A 72 -3.77 -57.95 45.80
N PHE A 73 -3.89 -58.69 44.69
CA PHE A 73 -4.61 -59.97 44.43
C PHE A 73 -5.64 -60.54 45.43
N ALA A 74 -6.84 -60.88 44.92
CA ALA A 74 -7.30 -62.27 44.74
C ALA A 74 -8.69 -62.33 44.06
N ALA A 75 -8.79 -63.02 42.93
CA ALA A 75 -10.03 -63.56 42.33
C ALA A 75 -10.26 -65.01 42.86
N PRO A 76 -11.38 -65.72 42.64
CA PRO A 76 -11.85 -66.09 41.29
C PRO A 76 -13.38 -66.32 41.08
N GLN A 77 -13.78 -66.43 39.80
CA GLN A 77 -14.69 -67.43 39.17
C GLN A 77 -15.95 -67.92 39.94
N SER A 78 -17.13 -68.18 39.35
CA SER A 78 -17.57 -68.36 37.97
C SER A 78 -19.06 -68.79 37.98
N SER A 79 -19.76 -68.53 36.86
CA SER A 79 -20.74 -69.43 36.21
C SER A 79 -22.26 -69.14 36.30
N PRO A 80 -23.02 -69.51 35.25
CA PRO A 80 -24.14 -68.71 34.72
C PRO A 80 -25.52 -69.42 34.61
N PHE A 81 -26.61 -68.62 34.68
CA PHE A 81 -28.00 -68.81 34.16
C PHE A 81 -28.75 -70.16 34.47
N PRO A 82 -30.08 -70.35 34.21
CA PRO A 82 -31.17 -69.45 33.76
C PRO A 82 -32.50 -69.57 34.58
N ASN A 83 -33.47 -68.74 34.18
CA ASN A 83 -34.94 -68.86 34.32
C ASN A 83 -35.60 -68.85 35.72
N ALA A 84 -36.21 -67.72 36.05
CA ALA A 84 -37.49 -67.67 36.75
C ALA A 84 -38.35 -66.52 36.21
N GLN A 85 -39.54 -66.89 35.72
CA GLN A 85 -40.64 -66.00 35.32
C GLN A 85 -41.01 -65.07 36.47
N LEU A 86 -41.34 -63.80 36.19
CA LEU A 86 -42.27 -63.04 37.04
C LEU A 86 -42.99 -61.97 36.22
N THR A 87 -44.24 -61.80 36.60
CA THR A 87 -45.36 -61.21 35.87
C THR A 87 -45.49 -59.70 36.13
N THR A 88 -46.10 -59.03 35.15
CA THR A 88 -46.77 -57.71 35.16
C THR A 88 -47.03 -57.01 36.50
N GLN A 89 -46.53 -55.79 36.65
CA GLN A 89 -47.23 -54.71 37.37
C GLN A 89 -47.09 -53.38 36.63
N MET A 90 -48.25 -52.83 36.25
CA MET A 90 -48.43 -51.48 35.70
C MET A 90 -48.07 -50.47 36.78
N ALA A 91 -46.99 -49.72 36.58
CA ALA A 91 -46.64 -48.59 37.43
C ALA A 91 -47.44 -47.34 37.00
N ASN A 92 -48.12 -46.73 37.97
CA ASN A 92 -48.97 -45.56 37.81
C ASN A 92 -48.25 -44.39 37.13
N VAL A 93 -48.89 -43.86 36.08
CA VAL A 93 -48.55 -42.57 35.45
C VAL A 93 -48.90 -41.45 36.43
N ALA A 94 -47.88 -40.78 36.98
CA ALA A 94 -48.07 -39.58 37.80
C ALA A 94 -48.65 -38.43 36.95
N PRO A 95 -49.65 -37.67 37.44
CA PRO A 95 -50.18 -36.51 36.74
C PRO A 95 -49.12 -35.42 36.70
N VAL A 96 -48.76 -34.97 35.49
CA VAL A 96 -47.83 -33.85 35.26
C VAL A 96 -48.53 -32.55 35.69
N PRO A 97 -48.06 -31.83 36.73
CA PRO A 97 -48.80 -30.70 37.30
C PRO A 97 -48.54 -29.36 36.57
N PHE A 98 -48.16 -29.36 35.30
CA PHE A 98 -47.95 -28.11 34.54
C PHE A 98 -48.54 -28.25 33.13
N SER A 99 -49.43 -27.32 32.76
CA SER A 99 -49.89 -27.17 31.38
C SER A 99 -48.67 -26.88 30.50
N LEU A 100 -48.60 -27.51 29.32
CA LEU A 100 -47.53 -27.26 28.34
C LEU A 100 -47.36 -25.76 28.05
N ALA A 101 -48.47 -25.00 28.03
CA ALA A 101 -48.47 -23.56 27.84
C ALA A 101 -47.76 -22.80 28.98
N ASP A 102 -47.96 -23.21 30.24
CA ASP A 102 -47.29 -22.57 31.39
C ASP A 102 -45.79 -22.81 31.35
N ARG A 103 -45.36 -24.00 30.92
CA ARG A 103 -43.94 -24.32 30.69
C ARG A 103 -43.33 -23.46 29.59
N ASP A 104 -44.06 -23.22 28.50
CA ASP A 104 -43.58 -22.40 27.38
C ASP A 104 -43.47 -20.92 27.78
N VAL A 105 -44.49 -20.39 28.47
CA VAL A 105 -44.45 -19.03 29.03
C VAL A 105 -43.28 -18.88 30.01
N GLN A 106 -43.08 -19.84 30.92
CA GLN A 106 -41.95 -19.82 31.83
C GLN A 106 -40.60 -19.90 31.09
N THR A 107 -40.54 -20.63 29.97
CA THR A 107 -39.34 -20.70 29.12
C THR A 107 -39.06 -19.36 28.45
N ILE A 108 -40.07 -18.66 27.95
CA ILE A 108 -39.92 -17.30 27.39
C ILE A 108 -39.50 -16.32 28.49
N VAL A 109 -40.13 -16.38 29.66
CA VAL A 109 -39.76 -15.53 30.81
C VAL A 109 -38.32 -15.79 31.22
N ASP A 110 -37.90 -17.05 31.33
CA ASP A 110 -36.51 -17.42 31.60
C ASP A 110 -35.56 -16.96 30.48
N ALA A 111 -35.99 -16.94 29.22
CA ALA A 111 -35.14 -16.47 28.12
C ALA A 111 -34.83 -14.96 28.17
N TYR A 112 -35.67 -14.16 28.85
CA TYR A 112 -35.52 -12.71 28.99
C TYR A 112 -34.96 -12.27 30.35
N LYS A 113 -34.80 -13.17 31.32
CA LYS A 113 -34.17 -12.87 32.61
C LYS A 113 -32.66 -12.65 32.45
N ASP A 114 -32.23 -11.39 32.56
CA ASP A 114 -30.84 -10.92 32.50
C ASP A 114 -30.04 -11.23 33.79
N ASP A 115 -30.25 -12.42 34.36
CA ASP A 115 -29.48 -12.86 35.52
C ASP A 115 -28.16 -13.48 35.04
N PRO A 116 -26.99 -13.08 35.57
CA PRO A 116 -25.69 -13.59 35.12
C PRO A 116 -25.53 -15.11 35.31
N GLY A 117 -26.32 -15.71 36.21
CA GLY A 117 -26.39 -17.16 36.43
C GLY A 117 -27.40 -17.90 35.55
N ASN A 118 -28.20 -17.23 34.74
CA ASN A 118 -29.24 -17.86 33.95
C ASN A 118 -28.67 -18.53 32.68
N PRO A 119 -28.65 -19.87 32.59
CA PRO A 119 -28.12 -20.56 31.42
C PRO A 119 -29.04 -20.45 30.20
N LYS A 120 -30.33 -20.11 30.39
CA LYS A 120 -31.35 -20.05 29.34
C LYS A 120 -31.52 -18.66 28.71
N TYR A 121 -30.77 -17.66 29.17
CA TYR A 121 -30.89 -16.30 28.63
C TYR A 121 -30.57 -16.29 27.12
N ALA A 122 -31.53 -15.87 26.30
CA ALA A 122 -31.44 -16.00 24.84
C ALA A 122 -30.51 -14.96 24.20
N PHE A 123 -30.32 -13.79 24.82
CA PHE A 123 -29.51 -12.69 24.28
C PHE A 123 -28.05 -12.76 24.73
N LYS A 124 -27.45 -13.96 24.68
CA LYS A 124 -26.01 -14.16 24.92
C LYS A 124 -25.31 -14.34 23.58
N HIS A 125 -24.40 -13.43 23.26
CA HIS A 125 -23.59 -13.51 22.05
C HIS A 125 -22.12 -13.28 22.36
N LEU A 126 -21.24 -14.00 21.67
CA LEU A 126 -19.80 -13.75 21.70
C LEU A 126 -19.43 -12.89 20.50
N LEU A 127 -18.92 -11.70 20.78
CA LEU A 127 -18.44 -10.76 19.76
C LEU A 127 -16.92 -10.67 19.83
N PHE A 128 -16.27 -10.53 18.69
CA PHE A 128 -14.82 -10.40 18.62
C PHE A 128 -14.41 -8.96 18.90
N SER A 129 -13.54 -8.76 19.89
CA SER A 129 -12.96 -7.48 20.26
C SER A 129 -11.44 -7.56 20.18
N VAL A 130 -10.78 -6.43 19.93
CA VAL A 130 -9.32 -6.35 19.98
C VAL A 130 -8.89 -6.55 21.43
N THR A 131 -8.12 -7.60 21.71
CA THR A 131 -7.72 -7.93 23.08
C THR A 131 -6.26 -8.36 23.11
N GLU A 132 -5.50 -7.72 24.00
CA GLU A 132 -4.09 -8.04 24.21
C GLU A 132 -3.95 -9.49 24.72
N PRO A 133 -2.87 -10.20 24.35
CA PRO A 133 -2.69 -11.61 24.71
C PRO A 133 -2.82 -11.91 26.20
N GLN A 134 -2.42 -10.98 27.05
CA GLN A 134 -2.46 -11.09 28.52
C GLN A 134 -3.87 -11.13 29.13
N PHE A 135 -4.88 -10.60 28.43
CA PHE A 135 -6.27 -10.55 28.91
C PHE A 135 -7.15 -11.63 28.27
N ARG A 136 -6.55 -12.61 27.58
CA ARG A 136 -7.27 -13.70 26.93
C ARG A 136 -7.74 -14.73 27.94
N VAL A 137 -8.96 -14.56 28.41
CA VAL A 137 -9.64 -15.51 29.29
C VAL A 137 -10.98 -15.92 28.70
N LYS A 138 -11.46 -17.12 29.04
CA LYS A 138 -12.83 -17.55 28.74
C LYS A 138 -13.78 -16.78 29.67
N PRO A 139 -14.75 -15.99 29.15
CA PRO A 139 -15.70 -15.28 30.00
C PRO A 139 -16.55 -16.25 30.83
N ALA A 140 -16.80 -15.92 32.09
CA ALA A 140 -17.71 -16.69 32.94
C ALA A 140 -19.16 -16.61 32.41
N GLY A 141 -19.91 -17.71 32.51
CA GLY A 141 -21.33 -17.76 32.06
C GLY A 141 -21.55 -18.14 30.59
N VAL A 142 -20.49 -18.44 29.84
CA VAL A 142 -20.55 -18.94 28.45
C VAL A 142 -20.64 -20.46 28.44
N SER A 143 -21.60 -21.03 27.71
CA SER A 143 -21.68 -22.49 27.51
C SER A 143 -20.49 -22.99 26.69
N ASP A 144 -20.03 -24.22 26.96
CA ASP A 144 -18.89 -24.81 26.26
C ASP A 144 -19.09 -24.89 24.75
N ILE A 145 -20.35 -25.06 24.31
CA ILE A 145 -20.74 -25.08 22.90
C ILE A 145 -20.57 -23.70 22.27
N MET A 146 -21.10 -22.63 22.87
CA MET A 146 -20.91 -21.26 22.36
C MET A 146 -19.43 -20.87 22.31
N TRP A 147 -18.66 -21.28 23.33
CA TRP A 147 -17.23 -21.03 23.37
C TRP A 147 -16.49 -21.77 22.26
N ALA A 148 -16.78 -23.07 22.06
CA ALA A 148 -16.20 -23.87 20.99
C ALA A 148 -16.53 -23.31 19.61
N GLU A 149 -17.77 -22.88 19.39
CA GLU A 149 -18.17 -22.23 18.14
C GLU A 149 -17.43 -20.92 17.88
N ALA A 150 -17.27 -20.06 18.90
CA ALA A 150 -16.54 -18.80 18.76
C ALA A 150 -15.04 -19.01 18.52
N ILE A 151 -14.43 -19.97 19.21
CA ILE A 151 -13.03 -20.35 18.97
C ILE A 151 -12.86 -21.00 17.59
N GLY A 152 -13.82 -21.83 17.16
CA GLY A 152 -13.84 -22.38 15.80
C GLY A 152 -13.91 -21.30 14.73
N LYS A 153 -14.74 -20.26 14.94
CA LYS A 153 -14.77 -19.07 14.08
C LYS A 153 -13.44 -18.33 14.07
N LEU A 154 -12.81 -18.13 15.23
CA LEU A 154 -11.50 -17.47 15.33
C LEU A 154 -10.40 -18.27 14.60
N GLN A 155 -10.44 -19.59 14.68
CA GLN A 155 -9.52 -20.48 13.95
C GLN A 155 -9.78 -20.52 12.44
N GLY A 156 -10.96 -20.10 11.98
CA GLY A 156 -11.30 -19.94 10.57
C GLY A 156 -10.89 -18.58 9.99
N MET A 157 -10.55 -17.60 10.82
CA MET A 157 -10.14 -16.25 10.38
C MET A 157 -8.67 -16.22 9.91
N GLU A 158 -8.36 -15.23 9.10
CA GLU A 158 -6.99 -14.96 8.65
C GLU A 158 -6.05 -14.69 9.84
N SER A 159 -4.76 -14.97 9.67
CA SER A 159 -3.73 -14.83 10.72
C SER A 159 -3.76 -13.50 11.49
N PRO A 160 -3.89 -12.31 10.86
CA PRO A 160 -3.88 -11.05 11.62
C PRO A 160 -5.08 -10.90 12.55
N ASP A 161 -6.24 -11.40 12.14
CA ASP A 161 -7.46 -11.31 12.93
C ASP A 161 -7.44 -12.31 14.09
N ARG A 162 -6.92 -13.52 13.85
CA ARG A 162 -6.74 -14.55 14.89
C ARG A 162 -5.83 -14.09 16.03
N GLU A 163 -4.79 -13.32 15.71
CA GLU A 163 -3.83 -12.81 16.67
C GLU A 163 -4.29 -11.54 17.38
N ARG A 164 -5.27 -10.82 16.85
CA ARG A 164 -5.71 -9.55 17.40
C ARG A 164 -7.04 -9.66 18.14
N LEU A 165 -7.93 -10.50 17.65
CA LEU A 165 -9.29 -10.63 18.12
C LEU A 165 -9.43 -11.70 19.20
N TRP A 166 -10.30 -11.45 20.17
CA TRP A 166 -10.68 -12.41 21.18
C TRP A 166 -12.20 -12.37 21.44
N PRO A 167 -12.86 -13.52 21.68
CA PRO A 167 -14.29 -13.53 21.97
C PRO A 167 -14.60 -12.88 23.32
N GLN A 168 -15.47 -11.87 23.30
CA GLN A 168 -16.01 -11.17 24.45
C GLN A 168 -17.51 -11.47 24.57
N LEU A 169 -17.96 -11.80 25.77
CA LEU A 169 -19.37 -12.06 26.05
C LEU A 169 -20.14 -10.73 26.10
N VAL A 170 -21.24 -10.68 25.37
CA VAL A 170 -22.23 -9.60 25.37
C VAL A 170 -23.55 -10.20 25.85
N GLN A 171 -24.06 -9.70 26.97
CA GLN A 171 -25.32 -10.11 27.59
C GLN A 171 -26.35 -8.98 27.43
N GLY A 172 -27.33 -9.23 26.57
CA GLY A 172 -28.48 -8.35 26.40
C GLY A 172 -28.18 -7.01 25.71
N PHE A 173 -29.18 -6.13 25.76
CA PHE A 173 -29.13 -4.82 25.10
C PHE A 173 -28.24 -3.81 25.84
N LYS A 174 -27.99 -4.01 27.14
CA LYS A 174 -27.15 -3.12 27.94
C LYS A 174 -25.70 -3.16 27.46
N ASP A 175 -25.13 -4.36 27.33
CA ASP A 175 -23.78 -4.55 26.81
C ASP A 175 -23.67 -4.09 25.34
N LEU A 176 -24.71 -4.34 24.53
CA LEU A 176 -24.76 -3.85 23.15
C LEU A 176 -24.75 -2.32 23.08
N SER A 177 -25.50 -1.65 23.97
CA SER A 177 -25.51 -0.18 24.06
C SER A 177 -24.17 0.38 24.54
N GLN A 178 -23.48 -0.30 25.45
CA GLN A 178 -22.12 0.07 25.88
C GLN A 178 -21.13 -0.10 24.72
N ARG A 179 -21.25 -1.18 23.96
CA ARG A 179 -20.42 -1.42 22.78
C ARG A 179 -20.65 -0.36 21.70
N LEU A 180 -21.90 0.05 21.48
CA LEU A 180 -22.23 1.15 20.56
C LEU A 180 -21.56 2.46 20.99
N LYS A 181 -21.60 2.81 22.28
CA LYS A 181 -20.90 4.00 22.81
C LYS A 181 -19.39 3.95 22.56
N ILE A 182 -18.75 2.81 22.83
CA ILE A 182 -17.31 2.62 22.56
C ILE A 182 -17.03 2.76 21.06
N GLN A 183 -17.89 2.21 20.19
CA GLN A 183 -17.75 2.34 18.74
C GLN A 183 -17.85 3.81 18.30
N ASP A 184 -18.81 4.57 18.84
CA ASP A 184 -18.94 6.01 18.55
C ASP A 184 -17.70 6.80 18.99
N GLU A 185 -17.16 6.52 20.18
CA GLU A 185 -15.90 7.12 20.67
C GLU A 185 -14.72 6.81 19.76
N VAL A 186 -14.59 5.55 19.32
CA VAL A 186 -13.54 5.12 18.40
C VAL A 186 -13.68 5.82 17.04
N ILE A 187 -14.90 5.90 16.49
CA ILE A 187 -15.17 6.61 15.22
C ILE A 187 -14.73 8.07 15.30
N VAL A 188 -15.04 8.77 16.40
CA VAL A 188 -14.62 10.16 16.61
C VAL A 188 -13.09 10.25 16.68
N SER A 189 -12.44 9.33 17.41
CA SER A 189 -10.97 9.32 17.51
C SER A 189 -10.27 9.03 16.17
N ASP A 190 -10.82 8.12 15.36
CA ASP A 190 -10.27 7.78 14.05
C ASP A 190 -10.51 8.90 13.03
N ALA A 191 -11.66 9.58 13.09
CA ALA A 191 -11.91 10.76 12.28
C ALA A 191 -10.89 11.88 12.56
N GLU A 192 -10.54 12.09 13.84
CA GLU A 192 -9.51 13.06 14.22
C GLU A 192 -8.12 12.65 13.72
N ARG A 193 -7.75 11.37 13.84
CA ARG A 193 -6.48 10.84 13.31
C ARG A 193 -6.39 10.99 11.78
N LEU A 194 -7.47 10.73 11.07
CA LEU A 194 -7.56 10.94 9.62
C LEU A 194 -7.43 12.43 9.27
N ARG A 195 -8.08 13.32 10.03
CA ARG A 195 -7.96 14.78 9.85
C ARG A 195 -6.53 15.27 10.01
N ILE A 196 -5.82 14.82 11.06
CA ILE A 196 -4.40 15.14 11.29
C ILE A 196 -3.55 14.61 10.13
N THR A 197 -3.75 13.36 9.74
CA THR A 197 -3.01 12.74 8.62
C THR A 197 -3.23 13.51 7.31
N GLN A 198 -4.47 13.90 7.02
CA GLN A 198 -4.80 14.71 5.84
C GLN A 198 -4.13 16.09 5.89
N SER A 199 -4.07 16.73 7.06
CA SER A 199 -3.36 17.99 7.26
C SER A 199 -1.86 17.84 6.97
N ASN A 200 -1.24 16.77 7.48
CA ASN A 200 0.18 16.47 7.26
C ASN A 200 0.47 16.21 5.77
N VAL A 201 -0.38 15.45 5.07
CA VAL A 201 -0.26 15.21 3.63
C VAL A 201 -0.37 16.53 2.84
N LYS A 202 -1.33 17.40 3.19
CA LYS A 202 -1.46 18.73 2.55
C LYS A 202 -0.23 19.61 2.80
N MET A 203 0.32 19.60 4.00
CA MET A 203 1.54 20.34 4.33
C MET A 203 2.73 19.83 3.53
N LEU A 204 2.92 18.51 3.46
CA LEU A 204 3.97 17.87 2.68
C LEU A 204 3.83 18.18 1.18
N GLN A 205 2.61 18.11 0.65
CA GLN A 205 2.33 18.47 -0.74
C GLN A 205 2.66 19.93 -1.04
N ARG A 206 2.28 20.86 -0.15
CA ARG A 206 2.63 22.29 -0.29
C ARG A 206 4.13 22.50 -0.26
N HIS A 207 4.85 21.92 0.70
CA HIS A 207 6.30 22.02 0.80
C HIS A 207 7.00 21.45 -0.46
N PHE A 208 6.50 20.32 -0.99
CA PHE A 208 7.04 19.75 -2.22
C PHE A 208 6.83 20.69 -3.42
N GLN A 209 5.62 21.22 -3.59
CA GLN A 209 5.27 22.06 -4.74
C GLN A 209 5.87 23.48 -4.65
N ALA A 210 5.87 24.10 -3.48
CA ALA A 210 6.29 25.48 -3.29
C ALA A 210 7.82 25.61 -3.10
N ASP A 211 8.44 24.66 -2.39
CA ASP A 211 9.86 24.78 -2.02
C ASP A 211 10.73 23.81 -2.81
N THR A 212 10.39 22.52 -2.76
CA THR A 212 11.27 21.46 -3.29
C THR A 212 11.39 21.52 -4.82
N LEU A 213 10.27 21.59 -5.55
CA LEU A 213 10.28 21.65 -7.01
C LEU A 213 11.01 22.89 -7.56
N PRO A 214 10.72 24.13 -7.09
CA PRO A 214 11.46 25.31 -7.54
C PRO A 214 12.93 25.30 -7.13
N TRP A 215 13.27 24.70 -5.98
CA TRP A 215 14.66 24.52 -5.57
C TRP A 215 15.41 23.57 -6.51
N ILE A 216 14.82 22.43 -6.88
CA ILE A 216 15.39 21.51 -7.89
C ILE A 216 15.60 22.23 -9.23
N GLN A 217 14.64 23.05 -9.67
CA GLN A 217 14.78 23.83 -10.91
C GLN A 217 15.94 24.83 -10.83
N ARG A 218 16.08 25.55 -9.71
CA ARG A 218 17.21 26.48 -9.47
C ARG A 218 18.55 25.75 -9.45
N LEU A 219 18.62 24.57 -8.84
CA LEU A 219 19.83 23.74 -8.85
C LEU A 219 20.21 23.30 -10.26
N LYS A 220 19.24 22.84 -11.08
CA LYS A 220 19.49 22.49 -12.49
C LYS A 220 20.00 23.67 -13.31
N GLN A 221 19.44 24.87 -13.10
CA GLN A 221 19.93 26.09 -13.76
C GLN A 221 21.36 26.45 -13.32
N LYS A 222 21.64 26.39 -12.01
CA LYS A 222 22.98 26.65 -11.47
C LYS A 222 24.00 25.64 -11.99
N GLU A 223 23.63 24.37 -12.09
CA GLU A 223 24.45 23.31 -12.68
C GLU A 223 24.81 23.65 -14.13
N GLN A 224 23.83 24.05 -14.96
CA GLN A 224 24.09 24.46 -16.35
C GLN A 224 25.05 25.66 -16.43
N ILE A 225 24.89 26.65 -15.57
CA ILE A 225 25.79 27.83 -15.52
C ILE A 225 27.21 27.40 -15.11
N LEU A 226 27.34 26.53 -14.09
CA LEU A 226 28.64 26.02 -13.64
C LEU A 226 29.31 25.18 -14.73
N GLN A 227 28.57 24.33 -15.44
CA GLN A 227 29.08 23.59 -16.59
C GLN A 227 29.59 24.53 -17.69
N GLN A 228 28.86 25.61 -18.01
CA GLN A 228 29.32 26.61 -18.96
C GLN A 228 30.55 27.37 -18.48
N HIS A 229 30.64 27.71 -17.21
CA HIS A 229 31.81 28.36 -16.62
C HIS A 229 33.03 27.43 -16.66
N LEU A 230 32.85 26.15 -16.30
CA LEU A 230 33.89 25.14 -16.39
C LEU A 230 34.42 25.00 -17.82
N LEU A 231 33.53 24.92 -18.82
CA LEU A 231 33.92 24.88 -20.24
C LEU A 231 34.71 26.13 -20.67
N ARG A 232 34.35 27.32 -20.18
CA ARG A 232 35.10 28.56 -20.46
C ARG A 232 36.49 28.53 -19.83
N VAL A 233 36.60 28.10 -18.57
CA VAL A 233 37.88 27.97 -17.87
C VAL A 233 38.76 26.94 -18.56
N MET A 234 38.22 25.78 -18.93
CA MET A 234 38.93 24.75 -19.67
C MET A 234 39.50 25.27 -20.98
N ARG A 235 38.72 26.01 -21.77
CA ARG A 235 39.21 26.66 -23.00
C ARG A 235 40.33 27.67 -22.74
N ILE A 236 40.28 28.41 -21.63
CA ILE A 236 41.35 29.35 -21.25
C ILE A 236 42.61 28.58 -20.86
N VAL A 237 42.48 27.50 -20.09
CA VAL A 237 43.61 26.64 -19.70
C VAL A 237 44.27 26.03 -20.93
N GLU A 238 43.49 25.43 -21.84
CA GLU A 238 43.98 24.91 -23.12
C GLU A 238 44.74 25.99 -23.92
N ALA A 239 44.18 27.20 -24.06
CA ALA A 239 44.86 28.30 -24.75
C ALA A 239 46.12 28.82 -24.05
N LEU A 240 46.21 28.72 -22.72
CA LEU A 240 47.38 29.13 -21.93
C LEU A 240 48.48 28.06 -21.94
N GLU A 241 48.11 26.78 -21.95
CA GLU A 241 49.03 25.65 -22.14
C GLU A 241 49.60 25.66 -23.57
N GLU A 242 48.79 26.02 -24.56
CA GLU A 242 49.17 26.18 -25.97
C GLU A 242 49.63 27.61 -26.33
N LYS A 243 50.32 28.31 -25.43
CA LYS A 243 50.82 29.68 -25.63
C LYS A 243 51.68 29.96 -26.88
N GLY A 244 51.89 28.99 -27.75
CA GLY A 244 52.03 29.23 -29.18
C GLY A 244 51.10 28.25 -29.90
N CYS A 245 50.17 28.76 -30.73
CA CYS A 245 49.28 27.96 -31.58
C CYS A 245 50.03 26.71 -32.05
N ARG A 246 49.73 25.54 -31.47
CA ARG A 246 50.37 24.30 -31.93
C ARG A 246 49.83 24.03 -33.32
N ILE A 247 50.60 24.48 -34.30
CA ILE A 247 50.47 24.12 -35.69
C ILE A 247 51.67 23.20 -35.96
N PRO A 248 51.45 21.95 -36.36
CA PRO A 248 50.16 21.34 -36.69
C PRO A 248 49.31 21.01 -35.47
N LEU A 249 47.98 21.15 -35.61
CA LEU A 249 46.98 20.65 -34.66
C LEU A 249 47.23 19.16 -34.40
N THR A 250 46.97 18.69 -33.18
CA THR A 250 47.02 17.26 -32.91
C THR A 250 45.95 16.54 -33.73
N LYS A 251 46.17 15.25 -34.04
CA LYS A 251 45.17 14.45 -34.77
C LYS A 251 43.79 14.50 -34.10
N GLY A 252 43.76 14.48 -32.76
CA GLY A 252 42.52 14.57 -31.99
C GLY A 252 41.80 15.93 -32.11
N GLU A 253 42.55 17.03 -32.11
CA GLU A 253 41.98 18.38 -32.34
C GLU A 253 41.42 18.53 -33.75
N ALA A 254 42.10 18.01 -34.77
CA ALA A 254 41.63 18.05 -36.15
C ALA A 254 40.29 17.29 -36.29
N GLU A 255 40.18 16.11 -35.69
CA GLU A 255 38.93 15.34 -35.63
C GLU A 255 37.82 16.08 -34.86
N LEU A 256 38.15 16.75 -33.75
CA LEU A 256 37.19 17.55 -32.98
C LEU A 256 36.70 18.77 -33.78
N ALA A 257 37.59 19.46 -34.48
CA ALA A 257 37.27 20.60 -35.32
C ALA A 257 36.35 20.19 -36.48
N GLU A 258 36.60 19.04 -37.11
CA GLU A 258 35.72 18.49 -38.15
C GLU A 258 34.32 18.14 -37.59
N LYS A 259 34.25 17.53 -36.40
CA LYS A 259 33.00 17.25 -35.69
C LYS A 259 32.23 18.55 -35.40
N LEU A 260 32.88 19.59 -34.89
CA LEU A 260 32.28 20.90 -34.60
C LEU A 260 31.83 21.64 -35.87
N ALA A 261 32.62 21.58 -36.95
CA ALA A 261 32.25 22.15 -38.25
C ALA A 261 31.01 21.46 -38.83
N THR A 262 30.92 20.14 -38.68
CA THR A 262 29.74 19.36 -39.07
C THR A 262 28.51 19.75 -38.27
N ILE A 263 28.62 19.90 -36.95
CA ILE A 263 27.53 20.35 -36.08
C ILE A 263 27.08 21.77 -36.46
N THR A 264 28.04 22.68 -36.69
CA THR A 264 27.75 24.07 -37.06
C THR A 264 27.09 24.15 -38.43
N ARG A 265 27.52 23.33 -39.40
CA ARG A 265 26.87 23.23 -40.72
C ARG A 265 25.43 22.73 -40.59
N LYS A 266 25.17 21.74 -39.72
CA LYS A 266 23.80 21.27 -39.42
C LYS A 266 22.94 22.35 -38.76
N LEU A 267 23.51 23.15 -37.85
CA LEU A 267 22.78 24.22 -37.16
C LEU A 267 22.50 25.42 -38.08
N LYS A 268 23.45 25.79 -38.93
CA LYS A 268 23.34 26.95 -39.83
C LYS A 268 22.54 26.62 -41.10
N GLY A 269 22.67 25.39 -41.62
CA GLY A 269 21.98 24.89 -42.81
C GLY A 269 22.17 25.76 -44.06
N SER A 270 21.61 25.36 -45.19
CA SER A 270 21.46 26.26 -46.34
C SER A 270 20.45 27.35 -45.99
N GLY A 271 20.91 28.54 -45.65
CA GLY A 271 20.06 29.74 -45.55
C GLY A 271 19.12 29.78 -44.33
N ALA A 272 19.60 29.42 -43.14
CA ALA A 272 18.84 29.54 -41.89
C ALA A 272 17.55 28.69 -41.83
N GLU A 273 17.56 27.51 -42.48
CA GLU A 273 16.38 26.64 -42.56
C GLU A 273 15.79 26.30 -41.18
N LEU A 274 16.63 25.98 -40.19
CA LEU A 274 16.17 25.70 -38.82
C LEU A 274 15.49 26.93 -38.21
N SER A 275 16.09 28.12 -38.33
CA SER A 275 15.49 29.37 -37.87
C SER A 275 14.14 29.62 -38.56
N ARG A 276 14.05 29.35 -39.87
CA ARG A 276 12.80 29.47 -40.63
C ARG A 276 11.74 28.47 -40.16
N ARG A 277 12.13 27.21 -39.89
CA ARG A 277 11.24 26.18 -39.32
C ARG A 277 10.74 26.59 -37.93
N VAL A 278 11.61 27.13 -37.08
CA VAL A 278 11.25 27.65 -35.74
C VAL A 278 10.30 28.84 -35.84
N GLN A 279 10.57 29.80 -36.73
CA GLN A 279 9.68 30.95 -36.96
C GLN A 279 8.34 30.51 -37.53
N ASN A 280 8.32 29.60 -38.52
CA ASN A 280 7.09 29.02 -39.06
C ASN A 280 6.29 28.30 -37.98
N LEU A 281 6.94 27.51 -37.11
CA LEU A 281 6.28 26.84 -35.99
C LEU A 281 5.68 27.85 -35.01
N LEU A 282 6.39 28.94 -34.72
CA LEU A 282 5.91 30.04 -33.86
C LEU A 282 4.70 30.75 -34.50
N ILE A 283 4.73 31.01 -35.80
CA ILE A 283 3.60 31.59 -36.55
C ILE A 283 2.40 30.65 -36.53
N VAL A 284 2.57 29.37 -36.88
CA VAL A 284 1.48 28.38 -36.87
C VAL A 284 0.88 28.23 -35.48
N SER A 285 1.71 28.22 -34.42
CA SER A 285 1.23 28.14 -33.03
C SER A 285 0.42 29.36 -32.64
N ARG A 286 0.86 30.57 -33.03
CA ARG A 286 0.10 31.81 -32.81
C ARG A 286 -1.18 31.85 -33.64
N VAL A 287 -1.16 31.39 -34.89
CA VAL A 287 -2.35 31.33 -35.75
C VAL A 287 -3.37 30.35 -35.17
N LYS A 288 -2.94 29.17 -34.69
CA LYS A 288 -3.84 28.23 -34.00
C LYS A 288 -4.42 28.81 -32.71
N ALA A 289 -3.61 29.52 -31.92
CA ALA A 289 -4.09 30.19 -30.71
C ALA A 289 -5.08 31.33 -31.01
N ASN A 290 -4.87 32.06 -32.11
CA ASN A 290 -5.74 33.18 -32.51
C ASN A 290 -6.96 32.74 -33.33
N SER A 291 -6.89 31.61 -34.04
CA SER A 291 -8.02 31.04 -34.79
C SER A 291 -9.10 30.46 -33.88
N ASN A 292 -8.79 30.21 -32.61
CA ASN A 292 -9.78 29.94 -31.58
C ASN A 292 -10.72 31.14 -31.32
N GLY A 293 -10.44 32.33 -31.89
CA GLY A 293 -11.25 33.53 -31.71
C GLY A 293 -12.18 33.91 -32.88
N PHE A 294 -12.08 33.31 -34.07
CA PHE A 294 -12.88 33.73 -35.23
C PHE A 294 -13.02 32.59 -36.27
N GLY A 295 -14.19 31.91 -36.30
CA GLY A 295 -14.69 31.29 -37.54
C GLY A 295 -14.47 29.80 -37.84
N SER A 296 -14.08 28.93 -36.90
CA SER A 296 -14.12 27.46 -37.14
C SER A 296 -14.35 26.62 -35.88
N SER A 297 -15.38 26.98 -35.11
CA SER A 297 -15.94 26.13 -34.06
C SER A 297 -17.09 25.28 -34.62
N VAL A 298 -16.79 24.34 -35.52
CA VAL A 298 -17.77 23.32 -35.96
C VAL A 298 -17.35 21.91 -35.51
N TYR A 299 -16.12 21.71 -35.02
CA TYR A 299 -15.64 20.41 -34.53
C TYR A 299 -14.81 20.46 -33.24
N LEU A 300 -15.15 21.37 -32.32
CA LEU A 300 -14.82 21.21 -30.89
C LEU A 300 -16.12 20.98 -30.11
N PRO A 301 -16.60 19.73 -29.98
CA PRO A 301 -17.57 19.35 -28.95
C PRO A 301 -16.88 19.34 -27.56
N GLY A 302 -16.20 20.42 -27.20
CA GLY A 302 -15.37 20.54 -26.00
C GLY A 302 -16.13 20.90 -24.73
N SER A 303 -17.46 21.03 -24.81
CA SER A 303 -18.37 21.05 -23.67
C SER A 303 -19.42 19.95 -23.80
N THR A 304 -19.03 18.79 -24.36
CA THR A 304 -19.76 17.57 -24.01
C THR A 304 -19.51 17.34 -22.54
N LYS A 305 -20.57 17.24 -21.74
CA LYS A 305 -20.49 16.90 -20.32
C LYS A 305 -19.84 15.52 -20.26
N ILE A 306 -18.50 15.47 -20.17
CA ILE A 306 -17.80 14.22 -19.90
C ILE A 306 -18.40 13.73 -18.59
N HIS A 307 -19.00 12.55 -18.66
CA HIS A 307 -19.66 11.98 -17.50
C HIS A 307 -18.61 11.78 -16.41
N GLU A 308 -18.82 12.36 -15.24
CA GLU A 308 -17.85 12.35 -14.12
C GLU A 308 -17.39 10.92 -13.78
N GLN A 309 -18.30 9.94 -13.87
CA GLN A 309 -17.94 8.53 -13.68
C GLN A 309 -16.95 8.04 -14.73
N SER A 310 -17.15 8.39 -16.01
CA SER A 310 -16.21 8.02 -17.08
C SER A 310 -14.85 8.70 -16.91
N LEU A 311 -14.80 9.88 -16.29
CA LEU A 311 -13.55 10.55 -15.95
C LEU A 311 -12.85 9.84 -14.78
N GLY A 312 -13.62 9.42 -13.77
CA GLY A 312 -13.13 8.60 -12.65
C GLY A 312 -12.56 7.27 -13.10
N ASP A 313 -13.29 6.53 -13.95
CA ASP A 313 -12.85 5.26 -14.52
C ASP A 313 -11.57 5.45 -15.37
N LEU A 314 -11.51 6.53 -16.16
CA LEU A 314 -10.31 6.87 -16.93
C LEU A 314 -9.13 7.22 -16.03
N GLN A 315 -9.36 7.96 -14.94
CA GLN A 315 -8.32 8.27 -13.95
C GLN A 315 -7.81 6.99 -13.27
N GLU A 316 -8.68 6.05 -12.92
CA GLU A 316 -8.30 4.77 -12.33
C GLU A 316 -7.46 3.95 -13.31
N VAL A 317 -7.91 3.79 -14.56
CA VAL A 317 -7.15 3.08 -15.60
C VAL A 317 -5.79 3.76 -15.82
N LEU A 318 -5.73 5.09 -15.87
CA LEU A 318 -4.47 5.82 -16.00
C LEU A 318 -3.55 5.59 -14.79
N GLN A 319 -4.09 5.50 -13.57
CA GLN A 319 -3.31 5.19 -12.38
C GLN A 319 -2.75 3.77 -12.42
N GLN A 320 -3.57 2.78 -12.81
CA GLN A 320 -3.13 1.40 -12.99
C GLN A 320 -2.04 1.30 -14.08
N GLN A 321 -2.20 2.00 -15.20
CA GLN A 321 -1.18 2.05 -16.26
C GLN A 321 0.10 2.73 -15.79
N LEU A 322 0.02 3.83 -15.03
CA LEU A 322 1.19 4.51 -14.47
C LEU A 322 1.94 3.60 -13.50
N GLU A 323 1.23 2.84 -12.66
CA GLU A 323 1.83 1.87 -11.75
C GLU A 323 2.48 0.71 -12.52
N ALA A 324 1.80 0.19 -13.55
CA ALA A 324 2.34 -0.87 -14.41
C ALA A 324 3.61 -0.40 -15.14
N ILE A 325 3.63 0.83 -15.67
CA ILE A 325 4.81 1.44 -16.30
C ILE A 325 5.93 1.63 -15.27
N ALA A 326 5.62 2.07 -14.04
CA ALA A 326 6.62 2.20 -12.98
C ALA A 326 7.22 0.83 -12.58
N ARG A 327 6.38 -0.21 -12.47
CA ARG A 327 6.81 -1.60 -12.25
C ARG A 327 7.72 -2.09 -13.38
N LEU A 328 7.32 -1.90 -14.64
CA LEU A 328 8.13 -2.26 -15.81
C LEU A 328 9.46 -1.50 -15.83
N GLY A 329 9.45 -0.21 -15.49
CA GLY A 329 10.67 0.60 -15.36
C GLY A 329 11.62 0.08 -14.29
N ASN A 330 11.10 -0.43 -13.16
CA ASN A 330 11.92 -1.05 -12.12
C ASN A 330 12.48 -2.40 -12.54
N VAL A 331 11.70 -3.23 -13.25
CA VAL A 331 12.17 -4.49 -13.85
C VAL A 331 13.29 -4.21 -14.85
N LEU A 332 13.08 -3.30 -15.81
CA LEU A 332 14.12 -2.93 -16.78
C LEU A 332 15.39 -2.39 -16.12
N LYS A 333 15.29 -1.57 -15.06
CA LYS A 333 16.46 -1.11 -14.30
C LYS A 333 17.19 -2.26 -13.61
N ARG A 334 16.47 -3.28 -13.15
CA ARG A 334 17.08 -4.49 -12.60
C ARG A 334 17.76 -5.28 -13.71
N ASP A 335 17.06 -5.55 -14.81
CA ASP A 335 17.58 -6.31 -15.94
C ASP A 335 18.82 -5.65 -16.56
N ILE A 336 18.84 -4.32 -16.67
CA ILE A 336 20.04 -3.57 -17.11
C ILE A 336 21.21 -3.82 -16.16
N ARG A 337 21.00 -3.75 -14.84
CA ARG A 337 22.05 -4.04 -13.86
C ARG A 337 22.51 -5.50 -13.93
N ASP A 338 21.58 -6.44 -14.09
CA ASP A 338 21.88 -7.85 -14.19
C ASP A 338 22.69 -8.13 -15.50
N MET A 339 22.34 -7.47 -16.61
CA MET A 339 23.14 -7.51 -17.84
C MET A 339 24.53 -6.88 -17.69
N GLU A 340 24.66 -5.75 -16.99
CA GLU A 340 25.95 -5.14 -16.70
C GLU A 340 26.84 -6.09 -15.88
N ILE A 341 26.26 -6.78 -14.88
CA ILE A 341 26.98 -7.79 -14.08
C ILE A 341 27.47 -8.93 -14.98
N MET A 342 26.58 -9.53 -15.79
CA MET A 342 26.96 -10.63 -16.71
C MET A 342 28.07 -10.21 -17.69
N MET A 343 27.96 -9.02 -18.30
CA MET A 343 29.00 -8.53 -19.21
C MET A 343 30.36 -8.33 -18.50
N THR A 344 30.36 -7.92 -17.24
CA THR A 344 31.60 -7.79 -16.46
C THR A 344 32.18 -9.11 -15.98
N GLU A 345 31.36 -10.15 -15.80
CA GLU A 345 31.82 -11.51 -15.45
C GLU A 345 32.41 -12.23 -16.67
N ASP A 346 31.77 -12.13 -17.83
CA ASP A 346 32.28 -12.72 -19.08
C ASP A 346 33.62 -12.11 -19.54
N THR A 347 33.93 -10.88 -19.12
CA THR A 347 35.22 -10.22 -19.44
C THR A 347 36.36 -10.68 -18.52
N LYS A 348 36.08 -11.44 -17.44
CA LYS A 348 37.09 -11.89 -16.46
C LYS A 348 37.54 -13.35 -16.62
N ASN A 349 37.01 -14.08 -17.59
CA ASN A 349 37.48 -15.40 -18.01
C ASN A 349 38.14 -15.30 -19.39
#